data_AF-A0A7N6BW14-F1
#
_entry.id   AF-A0A7N6BW14-F1
#
_cell.length_a   1.000
_cell.length_b   1.000
_cell.length_c   1.000
_cell.angle_alpha   90.00
_cell.angle_beta   90.00
_cell.angle_gamma   90.00
#
_symmetry.space_group_name_H-M   'P 1'
#
loop_
_entity.id
_entity.type
_entity.pdbx_description
1 polymer ?
#
loop_
_entity_poly.entity_id
_entity_poly.type
_entity_poly.pdbx_seq_one_letter_code
_entity_poly.pdbx_strand_id
1 'polypeptide(L)'
;MEVTRKNYKDCLNTVYSAIEEADFLAIDGEFSGISDGPNASALTNGLDTPEERYTKLKKHSMDFLLFQFGLCTFKYDQTKSKYITKTFNFYIFPKPFNRTSPDIKFICQSSSIDFLASQGFDFNKVFCHGIPYLNQEEEAQLREQTEERRNQHANGVGTPSYISPSSSKGPAHIPEEHKDFINRVVEKVEALFANSEKTLDLEPCTGFQRKLIYQTLNWKFPKGLHVETIETEKKERYIQISKVDEEERKRREQQKLEKEQEELNDAVGFSRVIHAISKSGKLVVGHNMLLDVMHTIHQFYCPLPELLHFVMVFSFLFPLRLLDTKLMASTQPFKELITYTSLAELEKQLKESPFKPPQVETAEGFLSYNTAQEQLHEAGYDAYITGLCFISMANYLGSFLTPPKAYISARSKLIEPFFNKDHVLYVTFPKEWKTSDLYQLFSAFGKT
;
A
#
# COMPACT_ATOMS: atom_id res chain seq x y z
N MET A 1 1.38 8.33 13.67
CA MET A 1 2.74 7.77 13.51
C MET A 1 3.16 8.01 12.08
N GLU A 2 4.36 8.57 11.89
CA GLU A 2 4.92 8.87 10.57
C GLU A 2 5.60 7.61 10.00
N VAL A 3 5.10 7.10 8.88
CA VAL A 3 5.58 5.86 8.26
C VAL A 3 6.16 6.17 6.88
N THR A 4 7.46 5.90 6.74
CA THR A 4 8.24 6.09 5.51
C THR A 4 8.95 4.78 5.17
N ARG A 5 9.62 4.70 4.02
CA ARG A 5 10.43 3.54 3.63
C ARG A 5 11.45 3.11 4.69
N LYS A 6 11.94 4.05 5.52
CA LYS A 6 12.97 3.77 6.53
C LYS A 6 12.44 2.90 7.69
N ASN A 7 11.19 3.06 8.08
CA ASN A 7 10.59 2.37 9.24
C ASN A 7 9.38 1.51 8.88
N TYR A 8 8.95 1.48 7.61
CA TYR A 8 7.77 0.75 7.17
C TYR A 8 7.75 -0.72 7.62
N LYS A 9 8.87 -1.43 7.43
CA LYS A 9 9.00 -2.84 7.77
C LYS A 9 8.86 -3.10 9.27
N ASP A 10 9.50 -2.28 10.09
CA ASP A 10 9.45 -2.39 11.56
C ASP A 10 8.04 -2.07 12.10
N CYS A 11 7.36 -1.10 11.46
CA CYS A 11 6.01 -0.69 11.84
C CYS A 11 4.90 -1.63 11.34
N LEU A 12 5.18 -2.50 10.37
CA LEU A 12 4.14 -3.22 9.64
C LEU A 12 3.32 -4.16 10.53
N ASN A 13 3.96 -4.85 11.48
CA ASN A 13 3.27 -5.71 12.45
C ASN A 13 2.33 -4.87 13.34
N THR A 14 2.77 -3.69 13.78
CA THR A 14 1.94 -2.76 14.54
C THR A 14 0.72 -2.30 13.75
N VAL A 15 0.89 -2.02 12.45
CA VAL A 15 -0.21 -1.66 11.54
C VAL A 15 -1.20 -2.83 11.41
N TYR A 16 -0.73 -4.05 11.18
CA TYR A 16 -1.59 -5.23 11.08
C TYR A 16 -2.37 -5.49 12.37
N SER A 17 -1.74 -5.47 13.53
CA SER A 17 -2.44 -5.60 14.81
C SER A 17 -3.44 -4.46 15.03
N ALA A 18 -3.12 -3.23 14.65
CA ALA A 18 -4.05 -2.11 14.77
C ALA A 18 -5.28 -2.29 13.86
N ILE A 19 -5.11 -2.78 12.63
CA ILE A 19 -6.20 -3.11 11.72
C ILE A 19 -7.02 -4.27 12.27
N GLU A 20 -6.39 -5.33 12.78
CA GLU A 20 -7.03 -6.54 13.30
C GLU A 20 -7.84 -6.30 14.59
N GLU A 21 -7.38 -5.41 15.47
CA GLU A 21 -8.05 -5.12 16.74
C GLU A 21 -9.20 -4.10 16.63
N ALA A 22 -9.24 -3.32 15.54
CA ALA A 22 -10.19 -2.22 15.38
C ALA A 22 -11.66 -2.69 15.24
N ASP A 23 -12.60 -1.84 15.64
CA ASP A 23 -14.02 -2.01 15.29
C ASP A 23 -14.32 -1.44 13.89
N PHE A 24 -13.69 -0.31 13.55
CA PHE A 24 -13.74 0.31 12.22
C PHE A 24 -12.46 1.13 11.96
N LEU A 25 -12.31 1.54 10.72
CA LEU A 25 -11.16 2.29 10.20
C LEU A 25 -11.67 3.61 9.62
N ALA A 26 -10.90 4.67 9.72
CA ALA A 26 -11.11 5.90 8.95
C ALA A 26 -9.87 6.18 8.11
N ILE A 27 -10.07 6.68 6.89
CA ILE A 27 -9.01 6.96 5.92
C ILE A 27 -9.19 8.34 5.31
N ASP A 28 -8.08 8.87 4.82
CA ASP A 28 -7.99 10.11 4.05
C ASP A 28 -6.69 10.09 3.23
N GLY A 29 -6.62 10.83 2.13
CA GLY A 29 -5.46 10.86 1.24
C GLY A 29 -5.08 12.26 0.80
N GLU A 30 -3.77 12.56 0.81
CA GLU A 30 -3.25 13.78 0.19
C GLU A 30 -2.74 13.51 -1.22
N PHE A 31 -3.09 14.41 -2.14
CA PHE A 31 -2.81 14.27 -3.57
C PHE A 31 -1.81 15.30 -4.07
N SER A 32 -1.04 14.95 -5.11
CA SER A 32 -0.18 15.91 -5.82
C SER A 32 -0.98 16.97 -6.61
N GLY A 33 -2.30 16.78 -6.75
CA GLY A 33 -3.24 17.69 -7.37
C GLY A 33 -4.64 17.07 -7.47
N ILE A 34 -5.61 17.84 -7.98
CA ILE A 34 -7.03 17.43 -8.02
C ILE A 34 -7.54 17.31 -9.46
N SER A 35 -7.12 18.22 -10.35
CA SER A 35 -7.63 18.31 -11.72
C SER A 35 -6.59 18.89 -12.68
N ASP A 36 -6.40 18.23 -13.82
CA ASP A 36 -5.61 18.75 -14.95
C ASP A 36 -6.48 19.47 -16.02
N GLY A 37 -7.80 19.36 -15.88
CA GLY A 37 -8.81 19.90 -16.79
C GLY A 37 -9.38 21.26 -16.35
N PRO A 38 -10.55 21.69 -16.90
CA PRO A 38 -11.21 22.92 -16.48
C PRO A 38 -11.50 22.92 -14.96
N ASN A 39 -11.66 24.10 -14.36
CA ASN A 39 -11.88 24.31 -12.91
C ASN A 39 -12.71 23.20 -12.25
N ALA A 40 -12.43 22.85 -10.99
CA ALA A 40 -13.10 21.77 -10.26
C ALA A 40 -14.64 21.74 -10.39
N SER A 41 -15.30 22.90 -10.54
CA SER A 41 -16.74 23.03 -10.81
C SER A 41 -17.21 22.40 -12.14
N ALA A 42 -16.34 22.31 -13.14
CA ALA A 42 -16.61 21.68 -14.44
C ALA A 42 -16.42 20.15 -14.41
N LEU A 43 -15.60 19.62 -13.50
CA LEU A 43 -15.46 18.18 -13.24
C LEU A 43 -16.64 17.61 -12.47
N THR A 44 -17.30 18.42 -11.66
CA THR A 44 -18.47 18.04 -10.87
C THR A 44 -19.73 18.75 -11.36
N ASN A 45 -19.98 18.77 -12.67
CA ASN A 45 -21.20 19.37 -13.18
C ASN A 45 -22.41 18.59 -12.61
N GLY A 46 -23.38 19.32 -12.06
CA GLY A 46 -24.57 18.72 -11.45
C GLY A 46 -25.48 18.02 -12.45
N LEU A 47 -25.26 18.22 -13.74
CA LEU A 47 -25.97 17.55 -14.84
C LEU A 47 -25.29 16.28 -15.34
N ASP A 48 -24.06 16.00 -14.89
CA ASP A 48 -23.36 14.79 -15.32
C ASP A 48 -24.07 13.55 -14.80
N THR A 49 -24.25 12.58 -15.68
CA THR A 49 -24.55 11.21 -15.27
C THR A 49 -23.40 10.64 -14.43
N PRO A 50 -23.67 9.63 -13.59
CA PRO A 50 -22.63 8.93 -12.84
C PRO A 50 -21.47 8.44 -13.71
N GLU A 51 -21.77 7.97 -14.91
CA GLU A 51 -20.80 7.49 -15.88
C GLU A 51 -19.95 8.61 -16.47
N GLU A 52 -20.56 9.73 -16.82
CA GLU A 52 -19.83 10.91 -17.29
C GLU A 52 -18.93 11.45 -16.20
N ARG A 53 -19.41 11.52 -14.95
CA ARG A 53 -18.61 11.96 -13.80
C ARG A 53 -17.41 11.04 -13.57
N TYR A 54 -17.63 9.73 -13.51
CA TYR A 54 -16.56 8.76 -13.38
C TYR A 54 -15.53 8.89 -14.51
N THR A 55 -16.00 9.01 -15.75
CA THR A 55 -15.12 9.14 -16.93
C THR A 55 -14.29 10.42 -16.87
N LYS A 56 -14.88 11.54 -16.45
CA LYS A 56 -14.16 12.82 -16.26
C LYS A 56 -13.11 12.70 -15.16
N LEU A 57 -13.45 12.16 -13.98
CA LEU A 57 -12.51 11.99 -12.88
C LEU A 57 -11.38 11.02 -13.25
N LYS A 58 -11.70 9.91 -13.89
CA LYS A 58 -10.70 8.95 -14.40
C LYS A 58 -9.73 9.64 -15.36
N LYS A 59 -10.23 10.47 -16.26
CA LYS A 59 -9.42 11.16 -17.27
C LYS A 59 -8.59 12.31 -16.70
N HIS A 60 -9.14 13.06 -15.75
CA HIS A 60 -8.59 14.36 -15.34
C HIS A 60 -7.98 14.38 -13.94
N SER A 61 -8.16 13.32 -13.16
CA SER A 61 -7.68 13.25 -11.77
C SER A 61 -6.71 12.09 -11.53
N MET A 62 -6.68 11.04 -12.35
CA MET A 62 -5.85 9.86 -12.06
C MET A 62 -4.38 9.98 -12.43
N ASP A 63 -3.99 11.03 -13.18
CA ASP A 63 -2.58 11.36 -13.42
C ASP A 63 -1.91 12.02 -12.20
N PHE A 64 -2.69 12.40 -11.18
CA PHE A 64 -2.17 12.83 -9.88
C PHE A 64 -1.88 11.65 -8.96
N LEU A 65 -0.89 11.84 -8.08
CA LEU A 65 -0.42 10.83 -7.16
C LEU A 65 -1.08 11.01 -5.79
N LEU A 66 -1.55 9.92 -5.19
CA LEU A 66 -1.83 9.83 -3.76
C LEU A 66 -0.51 9.50 -3.08
N PHE A 67 0.07 10.47 -2.39
CA PHE A 67 1.43 10.34 -1.84
C PHE A 67 1.51 10.36 -0.32
N GLN A 68 0.38 10.62 0.36
CA GLN A 68 0.21 10.43 1.79
C GLN A 68 -1.12 9.73 2.00
N PHE A 69 -1.10 8.60 2.70
CA PHE A 69 -2.31 7.89 3.09
C PHE A 69 -2.47 7.96 4.61
N GLY A 70 -3.56 8.56 5.05
CA GLY A 70 -3.98 8.63 6.45
C GLY A 70 -4.79 7.40 6.82
N LEU A 71 -4.44 6.76 7.93
CA LEU A 71 -5.23 5.67 8.51
C LEU A 71 -5.39 5.92 10.00
N CYS A 72 -6.61 6.02 10.47
CA CYS A 72 -6.94 6.02 11.90
C CYS A 72 -7.78 4.80 12.24
N THR A 73 -7.31 3.98 13.18
CA THR A 73 -8.08 2.83 13.68
C THR A 73 -8.84 3.21 14.94
N PHE A 74 -10.05 2.68 15.10
CA PHE A 74 -10.91 2.95 16.25
C PHE A 74 -11.35 1.64 16.90
N LYS A 75 -11.08 1.48 18.19
CA LYS A 75 -11.55 0.34 19.00
C LYS A 75 -12.32 0.85 20.20
N TYR A 76 -13.54 0.38 20.42
CA TYR A 76 -14.33 0.79 21.58
C TYR A 76 -13.97 -0.05 22.80
N ASP A 77 -13.48 0.60 23.86
CA ASP A 77 -13.29 -0.02 25.17
C ASP A 77 -14.60 0.08 25.96
N GLN A 78 -15.32 -1.04 26.07
CA GLN A 78 -16.57 -1.11 26.80
C GLN A 78 -16.40 -0.84 28.31
N THR A 79 -15.25 -1.18 28.88
CA THR A 79 -15.01 -1.02 30.33
C THR A 79 -14.80 0.44 30.70
N LYS A 80 -14.10 1.19 29.84
CA LYS A 80 -13.83 2.62 30.03
C LYS A 80 -14.83 3.53 29.32
N SER A 81 -15.74 2.97 28.53
CA SER A 81 -16.73 3.69 27.71
C SER A 81 -16.10 4.78 26.83
N LYS A 82 -14.98 4.46 26.18
CA LYS A 82 -14.24 5.37 25.29
C LYS A 82 -13.62 4.63 24.11
N TYR A 83 -13.35 5.36 23.04
CA TYR A 83 -12.59 4.81 21.91
C TYR A 83 -11.09 4.94 22.14
N ILE A 84 -10.35 3.91 21.75
CA ILE A 84 -8.90 3.92 21.67
C ILE A 84 -8.52 4.07 20.19
N THR A 85 -7.68 5.05 19.88
CA THR A 85 -7.26 5.35 18.49
C THR A 85 -5.77 5.09 18.25
N LYS A 86 -5.45 4.64 17.04
CA LYS A 86 -4.08 4.52 16.52
C LYS A 86 -4.03 5.14 15.11
N THR A 87 -3.28 6.22 14.94
CA THR A 87 -3.21 6.95 13.67
C THR A 87 -1.86 6.78 12.98
N PHE A 88 -1.88 6.68 11.65
CA PHE A 88 -0.72 6.46 10.79
C PHE A 88 -0.77 7.40 9.58
N ASN A 89 0.37 7.98 9.21
CA ASN A 89 0.61 8.67 7.95
C ASN A 89 1.62 7.87 7.14
N PHE A 90 1.18 7.29 6.04
CA PHE A 90 2.04 6.56 5.12
C PHE A 90 2.46 7.47 3.98
N TYR A 91 3.76 7.73 3.86
CA TYR A 91 4.33 8.48 2.74
C TYR A 91 4.69 7.51 1.63
N ILE A 92 4.10 7.68 0.45
CA ILE A 92 4.07 6.69 -0.62
C ILE A 92 4.64 7.31 -1.89
N PHE A 93 5.46 6.55 -2.62
CA PHE A 93 6.05 7.03 -3.87
C PHE A 93 6.35 5.87 -4.82
N PRO A 94 6.02 5.97 -6.13
CA PRO A 94 6.25 4.91 -7.12
C PRO A 94 7.73 4.80 -7.51
N LYS A 95 8.58 4.42 -6.54
CA LYS A 95 10.00 4.18 -6.78
C LYS A 95 10.16 2.92 -7.64
N PRO A 96 10.78 3.00 -8.83
CA PRO A 96 11.05 1.82 -9.64
C PRO A 96 11.89 0.81 -8.86
N PHE A 97 11.44 -0.45 -8.81
CA PHE A 97 12.14 -1.52 -8.08
C PHE A 97 13.46 -1.89 -8.76
N ASN A 98 13.46 -1.98 -10.09
CA ASN A 98 14.65 -2.23 -10.90
C ASN A 98 14.57 -1.49 -12.25
N ARG A 99 15.60 -1.63 -13.11
CA ARG A 99 15.67 -0.94 -14.42
C ARG A 99 14.58 -1.37 -15.42
N THR A 100 13.93 -2.50 -15.19
CA THR A 100 12.86 -3.03 -16.05
C THR A 100 11.48 -2.71 -15.50
N SER A 101 11.38 -2.19 -14.26
CA SER A 101 10.13 -1.73 -13.67
C SER A 101 9.59 -0.50 -14.40
N PRO A 102 8.26 -0.30 -14.44
CA PRO A 102 7.66 0.92 -14.95
C PRO A 102 8.22 2.16 -14.26
N ASP A 103 8.53 3.18 -15.06
CA ASP A 103 8.91 4.51 -14.57
C ASP A 103 7.66 5.42 -14.62
N ILE A 104 6.94 5.47 -13.49
CA ILE A 104 5.64 6.15 -13.39
C ILE A 104 5.83 7.66 -13.50
N LYS A 105 5.07 8.28 -14.40
CA LYS A 105 4.97 9.73 -14.54
C LYS A 105 3.67 10.18 -13.89
N PHE A 106 3.74 11.22 -13.09
CA PHE A 106 2.59 11.84 -12.43
C PHE A 106 2.66 13.36 -12.56
N ILE A 107 1.52 14.02 -12.39
CA ILE A 107 1.38 15.47 -12.47
C ILE A 107 1.37 16.07 -11.06
N CYS A 108 1.92 17.27 -10.92
CA CYS A 108 1.77 18.11 -9.73
C CYS A 108 0.99 19.37 -10.09
N GLN A 109 -0.06 19.67 -9.33
CA GLN A 109 -0.80 20.92 -9.46
C GLN A 109 -0.20 21.96 -8.51
N SER A 110 0.27 23.09 -9.05
CA SER A 110 0.98 24.11 -8.26
C SER A 110 0.20 24.60 -7.03
N SER A 111 -1.12 24.81 -7.15
CA SER A 111 -1.94 25.27 -6.03
C SER A 111 -2.09 24.22 -4.93
N SER A 112 -2.13 22.93 -5.26
CA SER A 112 -2.19 21.85 -4.28
C SER A 112 -0.86 21.68 -3.56
N ILE A 113 0.26 21.79 -4.28
CA ILE A 113 1.60 21.74 -3.67
C ILE A 113 1.84 22.96 -2.75
N ASP A 114 1.47 24.17 -3.19
CA ASP A 114 1.56 25.39 -2.37
C ASP A 114 0.71 25.29 -1.11
N PHE A 115 -0.52 24.78 -1.25
CA PHE A 115 -1.41 24.51 -0.12
C PHE A 115 -0.76 23.56 0.90
N LEU A 116 -0.30 22.38 0.47
CA LEU A 116 0.36 21.41 1.37
C LEU A 116 1.64 22.00 2.00
N ALA A 117 2.42 22.77 1.25
CA ALA A 117 3.59 23.46 1.78
C ALA A 117 3.21 24.45 2.90
N SER A 118 2.11 25.19 2.74
CA SER A 118 1.61 26.13 3.76
C SER A 118 1.16 25.44 5.06
N GLN A 119 0.80 24.15 4.99
CA GLN A 119 0.41 23.31 6.13
C GLN A 119 1.62 22.57 6.77
N GLY A 120 2.84 22.81 6.27
CA GLY A 120 4.05 22.20 6.82
C GLY A 120 4.31 20.78 6.32
N PHE A 121 3.72 20.37 5.20
CA PHE A 121 3.96 19.06 4.59
C PHE A 121 5.44 18.88 4.19
N ASP A 122 6.07 17.79 4.65
CA ASP A 122 7.46 17.48 4.32
C ASP A 122 7.54 16.59 3.07
N PHE A 123 7.72 17.23 1.91
CA PHE A 123 7.87 16.54 0.63
C PHE A 123 9.08 15.59 0.55
N ASN A 124 10.10 15.73 1.41
CA ASN A 124 11.22 14.77 1.42
C ASN A 124 10.78 13.40 1.92
N LYS A 125 9.77 13.34 2.80
CA LYS A 125 9.19 12.06 3.26
C LYS A 125 8.57 11.30 2.09
N VAL A 126 8.01 11.99 1.10
CA VAL A 126 7.52 11.41 -0.16
C VAL A 126 8.68 11.12 -1.11
N PHE A 127 9.33 12.16 -1.64
CA PHE A 127 10.20 12.00 -2.81
C PHE A 127 11.54 11.34 -2.50
N CYS A 128 12.04 11.44 -1.27
CA CYS A 128 13.28 10.78 -0.86
C CYS A 128 13.03 9.46 -0.13
N HIS A 129 11.96 9.40 0.66
CA HIS A 129 11.72 8.34 1.64
C HIS A 129 10.37 7.63 1.47
N GLY A 130 9.66 7.85 0.36
CA GLY A 130 8.37 7.22 0.11
C GLY A 130 8.48 5.71 0.04
N ILE A 131 7.50 5.05 0.65
CA ILE A 131 7.27 3.61 0.62
C ILE A 131 6.91 3.25 -0.83
N PRO A 132 7.61 2.30 -1.46
CA PRO A 132 7.25 1.83 -2.79
C PRO A 132 5.91 1.10 -2.75
N TYR A 133 5.33 0.88 -3.92
CA TYR A 133 4.15 0.06 -4.08
C TYR A 133 4.17 -0.61 -5.45
N LEU A 134 3.43 -1.72 -5.55
CA LEU A 134 3.08 -2.36 -6.82
C LEU A 134 1.59 -2.64 -6.81
N ASN A 135 0.95 -2.49 -7.96
CA ASN A 135 -0.41 -2.97 -8.14
C ASN A 135 -0.42 -4.50 -8.34
N GLN A 136 -1.61 -5.10 -8.42
CA GLN A 136 -1.78 -6.55 -8.50
C GLN A 136 -1.12 -7.16 -9.76
N GLU A 137 -1.23 -6.49 -10.90
CA GLU A 137 -0.65 -6.97 -12.16
C GLU A 137 0.88 -6.88 -12.12
N GLU A 138 1.41 -5.77 -11.61
CA GLU A 138 2.85 -5.55 -11.46
C GLU A 138 3.47 -6.53 -10.45
N GLU A 139 2.79 -6.80 -9.33
CA GLU A 139 3.21 -7.81 -8.36
C GLU A 139 3.24 -9.21 -9.01
N ALA A 140 2.18 -9.59 -9.74
CA ALA A 140 2.10 -10.89 -10.41
C ALA A 140 3.24 -11.06 -11.42
N GLN A 141 3.47 -10.06 -12.27
CA GLN A 141 4.56 -10.06 -13.25
C GLN A 141 5.93 -10.15 -12.57
N LEU A 142 6.15 -9.40 -11.48
CA LEU A 142 7.42 -9.43 -10.77
C LEU A 142 7.68 -10.80 -10.10
N ARG A 143 6.64 -11.43 -9.54
CA ARG A 143 6.71 -12.78 -8.96
C ARG A 143 7.02 -13.81 -10.04
N GLU A 144 6.33 -13.77 -11.17
CA GLU A 144 6.55 -14.67 -12.31
C GLU A 144 7.98 -14.53 -12.86
N GLN A 145 8.45 -13.31 -13.14
CA GLN A 145 9.83 -13.07 -13.60
C GLN A 145 10.89 -13.56 -12.61
N THR A 146 10.58 -13.51 -11.32
CA THR A 146 11.50 -13.99 -10.26
C THR A 146 11.52 -15.52 -10.23
N GLU A 147 10.38 -16.16 -10.38
CA GLU A 147 10.26 -17.62 -10.50
C GLU A 147 10.89 -18.15 -11.80
N GLU A 148 10.69 -17.49 -12.94
CA GLU A 148 11.32 -17.84 -14.20
C GLU A 148 12.84 -17.73 -14.11
N ARG A 149 13.36 -16.64 -13.54
CA ARG A 149 14.80 -16.50 -13.28
C ARG A 149 15.29 -17.65 -12.40
N ARG A 150 14.57 -18.00 -11.34
CA ARG A 150 14.93 -19.14 -10.47
C ARG A 150 14.97 -20.46 -11.25
N ASN A 151 13.95 -20.74 -12.06
CA ASN A 151 13.87 -21.96 -12.86
C ASN A 151 14.99 -22.05 -13.91
N GLN A 152 15.36 -20.92 -14.52
CA GLN A 152 16.52 -20.84 -15.41
C GLN A 152 17.83 -21.14 -14.67
N HIS A 153 18.00 -20.64 -13.43
CA HIS A 153 19.17 -20.94 -12.61
C HIS A 153 19.21 -22.41 -12.15
N ALA A 154 18.06 -23.00 -11.80
CA ALA A 154 17.95 -24.41 -11.41
C ALA A 154 18.23 -25.37 -12.58
N ASN A 155 17.83 -24.99 -13.80
CA ASN A 155 18.08 -25.77 -15.01
C ASN A 155 19.47 -25.53 -15.63
N GLY A 156 20.31 -24.68 -15.03
CA GLY A 156 21.67 -24.39 -15.52
C GLY A 156 21.75 -23.54 -16.80
N VAL A 157 20.63 -22.93 -17.21
CA VAL A 157 20.50 -22.13 -18.46
C VAL A 157 20.44 -20.62 -18.17
N GLY A 158 20.18 -20.22 -16.92
CA GLY A 158 20.17 -18.83 -16.51
C GLY A 158 21.56 -18.21 -16.60
N THR A 159 21.65 -17.01 -17.17
CA THR A 159 22.86 -16.18 -17.14
C THR A 159 22.76 -15.26 -15.90
N PRO A 160 23.50 -15.50 -14.81
CA PRO A 160 23.69 -14.47 -13.81
C PRO A 160 24.55 -13.38 -14.42
N SER A 161 24.32 -12.12 -14.05
CA SER A 161 25.13 -10.96 -14.45
C SER A 161 26.65 -11.14 -14.31
N TYR A 162 27.15 -12.18 -13.63
CA TYR A 162 28.57 -12.50 -13.49
C TYR A 162 28.95 -13.99 -13.49
N ILE A 163 28.12 -14.91 -14.00
CA ILE A 163 28.54 -16.32 -14.20
C ILE A 163 28.28 -16.71 -15.67
N SER A 164 29.34 -17.15 -16.36
CA SER A 164 29.25 -17.53 -17.76
C SER A 164 28.38 -18.79 -17.97
N PRO A 165 27.61 -18.85 -19.07
CA PRO A 165 26.84 -20.02 -19.45
C PRO A 165 27.79 -21.13 -19.92
N SER A 166 27.93 -22.20 -19.14
CA SER A 166 28.23 -23.53 -19.65
C SER A 166 28.08 -24.56 -18.52
N SER A 167 26.90 -25.11 -18.36
CA SER A 167 26.72 -26.44 -17.75
C SER A 167 27.11 -27.53 -18.75
N SER A 168 28.32 -27.44 -19.35
CA SER A 168 28.85 -28.57 -20.11
C SER A 168 29.21 -29.67 -19.12
N LYS A 169 28.50 -30.79 -19.17
CA LYS A 169 28.76 -32.01 -18.37
C LYS A 169 30.03 -32.74 -18.82
N GLY A 170 31.09 -32.02 -19.15
CA GLY A 170 32.36 -32.57 -19.60
C GLY A 170 33.54 -31.69 -19.19
N PRO A 171 34.76 -32.24 -19.20
CA PRO A 171 35.96 -31.50 -18.87
C PRO A 171 36.12 -30.31 -19.84
N ALA A 172 36.08 -29.10 -19.31
CA ALA A 172 36.33 -27.89 -20.10
C ALA A 172 37.76 -27.92 -20.65
N HIS A 173 37.92 -27.58 -21.94
CA HIS A 173 39.24 -27.47 -22.54
C HIS A 173 39.97 -26.26 -21.94
N ILE A 174 40.96 -26.52 -21.07
CA ILE A 174 41.82 -25.49 -20.48
C ILE A 174 42.98 -25.25 -21.46
N PRO A 175 43.17 -24.01 -21.98
CA PRO A 175 44.32 -23.66 -22.80
C PRO A 175 45.65 -23.96 -22.09
N GLU A 176 46.67 -24.37 -22.84
CA GLU A 176 47.96 -24.82 -22.27
C GLU A 176 48.58 -23.78 -21.32
N GLU A 177 48.50 -22.50 -21.69
CA GLU A 177 48.96 -21.35 -20.92
C GLU A 177 48.31 -21.18 -19.54
N HIS A 178 47.16 -21.80 -19.30
CA HIS A 178 46.43 -21.71 -18.03
C HIS A 178 46.36 -23.03 -17.26
N LYS A 179 46.87 -24.14 -17.82
CA LYS A 179 46.85 -25.45 -17.14
C LYS A 179 47.56 -25.41 -15.80
N ASP A 180 48.77 -24.88 -15.76
CA ASP A 180 49.56 -24.80 -14.52
C ASP A 180 48.86 -23.95 -13.46
N PHE A 181 48.24 -22.84 -13.87
CA PHE A 181 47.49 -21.98 -12.97
C PHE A 181 46.28 -22.71 -12.38
N ILE A 182 45.48 -23.38 -13.21
CA ILE A 182 44.31 -24.13 -12.74
C ILE A 182 44.72 -25.32 -11.88
N ASN A 183 45.79 -26.03 -12.23
CA ASN A 183 46.31 -27.12 -11.40
C ASN A 183 46.70 -26.63 -10.00
N ARG A 184 47.41 -25.50 -9.89
CA ARG A 184 47.72 -24.87 -8.60
C ARG A 184 46.46 -24.50 -7.80
N VAL A 185 45.41 -24.02 -8.46
CA VAL A 185 44.12 -23.73 -7.81
C VAL A 185 43.48 -25.02 -7.28
N VAL A 186 43.47 -26.08 -8.08
CA VAL A 186 42.92 -27.38 -7.66
C VAL A 186 43.69 -27.96 -6.48
N GLU A 187 45.03 -27.91 -6.50
CA GLU A 187 45.87 -28.35 -5.37
C GLU A 187 45.54 -27.59 -4.09
N LYS A 188 45.36 -26.26 -4.15
CA LYS A 188 44.93 -25.46 -3.00
C LYS A 188 43.56 -25.89 -2.48
N VAL A 189 42.62 -26.23 -3.36
CA VAL A 189 41.28 -26.70 -2.99
C VAL A 189 41.30 -28.12 -2.38
N GLU A 190 42.13 -29.02 -2.91
CA GLU A 190 42.35 -30.35 -2.32
C GLU A 190 43.01 -30.25 -0.93
N ALA A 191 44.00 -29.35 -0.79
CA ALA A 191 44.61 -29.04 0.50
C ALA A 191 43.61 -28.43 1.49
N LEU A 192 42.67 -27.60 1.00
CA LEU A 192 41.58 -27.10 1.81
C LEU A 192 40.81 -28.28 2.42
N PHE A 193 40.38 -29.28 1.64
CA PHE A 193 39.68 -30.48 2.16
C PHE A 193 40.47 -31.23 3.25
N ALA A 194 41.79 -31.32 3.11
CA ALA A 194 42.66 -31.99 4.09
C ALA A 194 42.87 -31.18 5.38
N ASN A 195 42.80 -29.85 5.32
CA ASN A 195 43.01 -28.96 6.46
C ASN A 195 41.74 -28.71 7.28
N SER A 196 41.90 -28.20 8.52
CA SER A 196 40.79 -27.74 9.37
C SER A 196 40.21 -26.38 8.96
N GLU A 197 40.80 -25.70 7.97
CA GLU A 197 40.32 -24.42 7.47
C GLU A 197 38.98 -24.58 6.73
N LYS A 198 38.10 -23.57 6.91
CA LYS A 198 36.75 -23.55 6.32
C LYS A 198 36.68 -22.82 4.99
N THR A 199 37.62 -21.91 4.73
CA THR A 199 37.63 -21.01 3.58
C THR A 199 39.02 -20.88 2.97
N LEU A 200 39.08 -20.64 1.67
CA LEU A 200 40.30 -20.39 0.90
C LEU A 200 40.06 -19.18 -0.01
N ASP A 201 40.89 -18.16 0.14
CA ASP A 201 40.88 -16.99 -0.73
C ASP A 201 41.95 -17.15 -1.81
N LEU A 202 41.52 -17.06 -3.07
CA LEU A 202 42.41 -17.05 -4.22
C LEU A 202 42.90 -15.63 -4.50
N GLU A 203 44.10 -15.49 -5.03
CA GLU A 203 44.61 -14.21 -5.50
C GLU A 203 43.73 -13.64 -6.64
N PRO A 204 43.63 -12.31 -6.76
CA PRO A 204 42.93 -11.66 -7.87
C PRO A 204 43.41 -12.18 -9.22
N CYS A 205 42.47 -12.61 -10.06
CA CYS A 205 42.76 -13.21 -11.36
C CYS A 205 41.97 -12.52 -12.48
N THR A 206 42.39 -12.73 -13.73
CA THR A 206 41.70 -12.19 -14.90
C THR A 206 40.29 -12.77 -15.03
N GLY A 207 39.41 -12.08 -15.75
CA GLY A 207 38.04 -12.58 -15.99
C GLY A 207 38.00 -13.95 -16.69
N PHE A 208 38.97 -14.21 -17.56
CA PHE A 208 39.10 -15.51 -18.24
C PHE A 208 39.56 -16.62 -17.29
N GLN A 209 40.59 -16.35 -16.47
CA GLN A 209 41.03 -17.29 -15.42
C GLN A 209 39.89 -17.59 -14.44
N ARG A 210 39.12 -16.58 -14.05
CA ARG A 210 37.93 -16.75 -13.19
C ARG A 210 36.92 -17.70 -13.80
N LYS A 211 36.61 -17.53 -15.09
CA LYS A 211 35.72 -18.43 -15.82
C LYS A 211 36.24 -19.88 -15.80
N LEU A 212 37.53 -20.09 -16.04
CA LEU A 212 38.15 -21.41 -16.00
C LEU A 212 38.11 -22.03 -14.60
N ILE A 213 38.31 -21.24 -13.53
CA ILE A 213 38.18 -21.69 -12.14
C ILE A 213 36.75 -22.21 -11.89
N TYR A 214 35.73 -21.40 -12.20
CA TYR A 214 34.33 -21.80 -12.03
C TYR A 214 33.99 -23.08 -12.80
N GLN A 215 34.38 -23.17 -14.07
CA GLN A 215 34.13 -24.37 -14.88
C GLN A 215 34.82 -25.61 -14.31
N THR A 216 36.09 -25.48 -13.90
CA THR A 216 36.90 -26.61 -13.41
C THR A 216 36.39 -27.09 -12.06
N LEU A 217 36.13 -26.18 -11.11
CA LEU A 217 35.68 -26.56 -9.78
C LEU A 217 34.28 -27.15 -9.79
N ASN A 218 33.37 -26.61 -10.61
CA ASN A 218 32.00 -27.13 -10.72
C ASN A 218 31.98 -28.56 -11.31
N TRP A 219 32.96 -28.91 -12.16
CA TRP A 219 33.13 -30.26 -12.70
C TRP A 219 33.85 -31.20 -11.74
N LYS A 220 35.03 -30.80 -11.21
CA LYS A 220 35.84 -31.65 -10.32
C LYS A 220 35.21 -31.85 -8.95
N PHE A 221 34.50 -30.85 -8.44
CA PHE A 221 33.92 -30.85 -7.11
C PHE A 221 32.43 -30.45 -7.15
N PRO A 222 31.55 -31.33 -7.64
CA PRO A 222 30.12 -31.03 -7.81
C PRO A 222 29.37 -30.84 -6.47
N LYS A 223 29.97 -31.24 -5.35
CA LYS A 223 29.42 -31.15 -3.98
C LYS A 223 30.53 -30.81 -3.00
N GLY A 224 30.15 -30.24 -1.84
CA GLY A 224 31.08 -29.95 -0.74
C GLY A 224 31.76 -28.58 -0.80
N LEU A 225 31.53 -27.80 -1.86
CA LEU A 225 32.19 -26.53 -2.12
C LEU A 225 31.20 -25.46 -2.57
N HIS A 226 31.38 -24.24 -2.05
CA HIS A 226 30.73 -23.03 -2.54
C HIS A 226 31.80 -22.05 -3.01
N VAL A 227 31.60 -21.48 -4.19
CA VAL A 227 32.57 -20.58 -4.86
C VAL A 227 31.89 -19.26 -5.16
N GLU A 228 32.37 -18.17 -4.57
CA GLU A 228 31.85 -16.82 -4.79
C GLU A 228 32.96 -15.83 -5.11
N THR A 229 32.60 -14.76 -5.83
CA THR A 229 33.54 -13.67 -6.13
C THR A 229 33.25 -12.52 -5.18
N ILE A 230 34.26 -12.13 -4.41
CA ILE A 230 34.18 -11.05 -3.43
C ILE A 230 34.90 -9.81 -3.98
N GLU A 231 34.32 -8.64 -3.76
CA GLU A 231 34.94 -7.35 -4.10
C GLU A 231 35.41 -6.66 -2.81
N THR A 232 36.68 -6.33 -2.73
CA THR A 232 37.27 -5.60 -1.61
C THR A 232 36.89 -4.11 -1.64
N GLU A 233 37.13 -3.39 -0.54
CA GLU A 233 36.94 -1.92 -0.48
C GLU A 233 37.73 -1.17 -1.57
N LYS A 234 38.86 -1.74 -2.02
CA LYS A 234 39.70 -1.22 -3.12
C LYS A 234 39.17 -1.57 -4.51
N LYS A 235 37.98 -2.17 -4.63
CA LYS A 235 37.38 -2.71 -5.87
C LYS A 235 38.19 -3.81 -6.54
N GLU A 236 39.11 -4.45 -5.81
CA GLU A 236 39.81 -5.64 -6.29
C GLU A 236 38.93 -6.86 -6.06
N ARG A 237 38.77 -7.68 -7.10
CA ARG A 237 37.92 -8.87 -7.07
C ARG A 237 38.76 -10.12 -6.92
N TYR A 238 38.43 -10.94 -5.93
CA TYR A 238 39.05 -12.23 -5.67
C TYR A 238 37.99 -13.32 -5.52
N ILE A 239 38.40 -14.58 -5.57
CA ILE A 239 37.48 -15.72 -5.42
C ILE A 239 37.66 -16.31 -4.04
N GLN A 240 36.56 -16.44 -3.29
CA GLN A 240 36.53 -17.18 -2.04
C GLN A 240 35.87 -18.54 -2.26
N ILE A 241 36.52 -19.57 -1.73
CA ILE A 241 36.08 -20.95 -1.79
C ILE A 241 35.80 -21.39 -0.36
N SER A 242 34.59 -21.87 -0.08
CA SER A 242 34.20 -22.33 1.24
C SER A 242 33.78 -23.80 1.20
N LYS A 243 34.20 -24.56 2.22
CA LYS A 243 33.66 -25.91 2.44
C LYS A 243 32.24 -25.77 2.93
N VAL A 244 31.33 -26.43 2.22
CA VAL A 244 29.90 -26.38 2.54
C VAL A 244 29.38 -27.80 2.50
N ASP A 245 28.98 -28.32 3.66
CA ASP A 245 28.26 -29.60 3.73
C ASP A 245 26.84 -29.46 3.16
N GLU A 246 26.15 -30.58 2.95
CA GLU A 246 24.81 -30.57 2.35
C GLU A 246 23.76 -29.88 3.24
N GLU A 247 23.94 -29.83 4.56
CA GLU A 247 23.02 -29.11 5.45
C GLU A 247 23.22 -27.59 5.36
N GLU A 248 24.47 -27.13 5.44
CA GLU A 248 24.85 -25.73 5.29
C GLU A 248 24.49 -25.21 3.89
N ARG A 249 24.61 -26.05 2.85
CA ARG A 249 24.16 -25.72 1.50
C ARG A 249 22.66 -25.44 1.47
N LYS A 250 21.86 -26.38 1.99
CA LYS A 250 20.39 -26.22 2.08
C LYS A 250 20.02 -24.98 2.89
N ARG A 251 20.72 -24.75 4.01
CA ARG A 251 20.52 -23.56 4.85
C ARG A 251 20.77 -22.26 4.08
N ARG A 252 21.85 -22.18 3.31
CA ARG A 252 22.18 -21.01 2.47
C ARG A 252 21.19 -20.80 1.33
N GLU A 253 20.78 -21.88 0.66
CA GLU A 253 19.76 -21.82 -0.40
C GLU A 253 18.43 -21.32 0.17
N GLN A 254 18.02 -21.81 1.34
CA GLN A 254 16.83 -21.35 2.06
C GLN A 254 16.94 -19.87 2.47
N GLN A 255 18.08 -19.44 3.01
CA GLN A 255 18.31 -18.03 3.36
C GLN A 255 18.27 -17.10 2.14
N LYS A 256 18.82 -17.54 1.01
CA LYS A 256 18.73 -16.80 -0.25
C LYS A 256 17.29 -16.67 -0.72
N LEU A 257 16.51 -17.75 -0.61
CA LEU A 257 15.09 -17.79 -0.96
C LEU A 257 14.28 -16.82 -0.09
N GLU A 258 14.51 -16.84 1.22
CA GLU A 258 13.86 -15.96 2.19
C GLU A 258 14.18 -14.50 1.90
N LYS A 259 15.46 -14.18 1.63
CA LYS A 259 15.89 -12.82 1.26
C LYS A 259 15.23 -12.33 -0.03
N GLU A 260 15.18 -13.15 -1.06
CA GLU A 260 14.54 -12.81 -2.35
C GLU A 260 13.03 -12.60 -2.18
N GLN A 261 12.37 -13.46 -1.37
CA GLN A 261 10.95 -13.30 -1.05
C GLN A 261 10.68 -12.02 -0.27
N GLU A 262 11.60 -11.64 0.62
CA GLU A 262 11.52 -10.43 1.41
C GLU A 262 11.73 -9.18 0.55
N GLU A 263 12.71 -9.17 -0.35
CA GLU A 263 12.91 -8.09 -1.33
C GLU A 263 11.68 -7.87 -2.20
N LEU A 264 10.99 -8.94 -2.60
CA LEU A 264 9.76 -8.84 -3.35
C LEU A 264 8.61 -8.28 -2.50
N ASN A 265 8.49 -8.69 -1.24
CA ASN A 265 7.50 -8.14 -0.33
C ASN A 265 7.76 -6.65 -0.02
N ASP A 266 9.02 -6.23 0.02
CA ASP A 266 9.42 -4.83 0.16
C ASP A 266 9.08 -4.03 -1.10
N ALA A 267 9.14 -4.63 -2.29
CA ALA A 267 8.73 -4.01 -3.55
C ALA A 267 7.22 -3.75 -3.61
N VAL A 268 6.40 -4.75 -3.23
CA VAL A 268 4.93 -4.60 -3.12
C VAL A 268 4.58 -3.50 -2.11
N GLY A 269 5.38 -3.37 -1.06
CA GLY A 269 5.40 -2.20 -0.19
C GLY A 269 4.02 -1.86 0.37
N PHE A 270 3.55 -0.63 0.15
CA PHE A 270 2.34 -0.10 0.77
C PHE A 270 1.05 -0.85 0.39
N SER A 271 0.99 -1.48 -0.80
CA SER A 271 -0.19 -2.26 -1.22
C SER A 271 -0.56 -3.37 -0.23
N ARG A 272 0.42 -3.86 0.54
CA ARG A 272 0.20 -4.83 1.63
C ARG A 272 -0.70 -4.30 2.75
N VAL A 273 -0.68 -3.00 3.04
CA VAL A 273 -1.59 -2.36 4.01
C VAL A 273 -3.00 -2.32 3.44
N ILE A 274 -3.15 -1.92 2.17
CA ILE A 274 -4.46 -1.91 1.48
C ILE A 274 -5.08 -3.31 1.44
N HIS A 275 -4.28 -4.34 1.15
CA HIS A 275 -4.76 -5.73 1.21
C HIS A 275 -5.19 -6.15 2.61
N ALA A 276 -4.49 -5.70 3.67
CA ALA A 276 -4.89 -5.99 5.05
C ALA A 276 -6.20 -5.29 5.43
N ILE A 277 -6.38 -4.03 5.01
CA ILE A 277 -7.65 -3.29 5.17
C ILE A 277 -8.78 -4.06 4.47
N SER A 278 -8.61 -4.39 3.18
CA SER A 278 -9.58 -5.16 2.38
C SER A 278 -9.95 -6.51 3.02
N LYS A 279 -8.95 -7.31 3.40
CA LYS A 279 -9.16 -8.63 4.03
C LYS A 279 -9.83 -8.55 5.40
N SER A 280 -9.74 -7.43 6.10
CA SER A 280 -10.37 -7.27 7.41
C SER A 280 -11.90 -7.28 7.36
N GLY A 281 -12.50 -6.90 6.23
CA GLY A 281 -13.95 -6.78 6.07
C GLY A 281 -14.62 -5.75 7.00
N LYS A 282 -13.82 -4.86 7.62
CA LYS A 282 -14.31 -3.85 8.57
C LYS A 282 -14.93 -2.66 7.85
N LEU A 283 -15.68 -1.85 8.61
CA LEU A 283 -16.16 -0.56 8.12
C LEU A 283 -14.96 0.37 7.88
N VAL A 284 -14.90 0.96 6.70
CA VAL A 284 -13.94 2.01 6.34
C VAL A 284 -14.72 3.29 6.12
N VAL A 285 -14.38 4.30 6.89
CA VAL A 285 -15.04 5.61 6.89
C VAL A 285 -14.15 6.61 6.18
N GLY A 286 -14.73 7.45 5.34
CA GLY A 286 -14.05 8.60 4.73
C GLY A 286 -14.95 9.84 4.73
N HIS A 287 -14.43 10.94 4.21
CA HIS A 287 -15.19 12.18 4.06
C HIS A 287 -15.03 12.69 2.63
N ASN A 288 -16.11 12.73 1.84
CA ASN A 288 -16.03 13.07 0.42
C ASN A 288 -15.04 12.17 -0.35
N MET A 289 -15.08 10.87 -0.07
CA MET A 289 -13.96 9.95 -0.26
C MET A 289 -13.84 9.34 -1.66
N LEU A 290 -14.57 9.88 -2.65
CA LEU A 290 -14.61 9.31 -3.99
C LEU A 290 -13.21 9.29 -4.64
N LEU A 291 -12.46 10.39 -4.53
CA LEU A 291 -11.10 10.47 -5.06
C LEU A 291 -10.14 9.56 -4.30
N ASP A 292 -10.24 9.50 -2.98
CA ASP A 292 -9.42 8.61 -2.13
C ASP A 292 -9.56 7.16 -2.56
N VAL A 293 -10.81 6.71 -2.75
CA VAL A 293 -11.13 5.36 -3.23
C VAL A 293 -10.57 5.14 -4.64
N MET A 294 -10.81 6.08 -5.57
CA MET A 294 -10.34 5.97 -6.95
C MET A 294 -8.82 5.85 -7.03
N HIS A 295 -8.08 6.72 -6.34
CA HIS A 295 -6.62 6.66 -6.29
C HIS A 295 -6.09 5.40 -5.59
N THR A 296 -6.74 4.97 -4.50
CA THR A 296 -6.37 3.76 -3.77
C THR A 296 -6.48 2.52 -4.68
N ILE A 297 -7.56 2.40 -5.43
CA ILE A 297 -7.73 1.32 -6.41
C ILE A 297 -6.69 1.45 -7.51
N HIS A 298 -6.56 2.65 -8.08
CA HIS A 298 -5.72 2.90 -9.24
C HIS A 298 -4.25 2.53 -9.00
N GLN A 299 -3.71 2.90 -7.84
CA GLN A 299 -2.30 2.74 -7.52
C GLN A 299 -1.97 1.38 -6.90
N PHE A 300 -2.82 0.87 -6.01
CA PHE A 300 -2.47 -0.28 -5.17
C PHE A 300 -3.15 -1.58 -5.59
N TYR A 301 -4.00 -1.55 -6.62
CA TYR A 301 -4.66 -2.75 -7.09
C TYR A 301 -4.66 -2.91 -8.61
N CYS A 302 -5.35 -2.03 -9.33
CA CYS A 302 -5.34 -2.09 -10.78
C CYS A 302 -5.64 -0.71 -11.40
N PRO A 303 -5.19 -0.46 -12.63
CA PRO A 303 -5.68 0.65 -13.42
C PRO A 303 -7.22 0.70 -13.39
N LEU A 304 -7.80 1.89 -13.21
CA LEU A 304 -9.25 2.02 -13.13
C LEU A 304 -9.90 1.50 -14.41
N PRO A 305 -10.85 0.54 -14.35
CA PRO A 305 -11.47 -0.02 -15.54
C PRO A 305 -12.55 0.92 -16.11
N GLU A 306 -13.32 0.49 -17.10
CA GLU A 306 -14.57 1.19 -17.49
C GLU A 306 -15.64 1.03 -16.40
N LEU A 307 -16.61 1.96 -16.30
CA LEU A 307 -17.52 2.05 -15.13
C LEU A 307 -18.23 0.73 -14.80
N LEU A 308 -18.71 0.00 -15.82
CA LEU A 308 -19.40 -1.27 -15.64
C LEU A 308 -18.54 -2.29 -14.85
N HIS A 309 -17.24 -2.31 -15.15
CA HIS A 309 -16.25 -3.13 -14.46
C HIS A 309 -15.74 -2.47 -13.18
N PHE A 310 -15.83 -1.15 -13.03
CA PHE A 310 -15.47 -0.45 -11.80
C PHE A 310 -16.37 -0.88 -10.65
N VAL A 311 -17.68 -0.99 -10.83
CA VAL A 311 -18.60 -1.45 -9.77
C VAL A 311 -18.29 -2.89 -9.34
N MET A 312 -17.88 -3.75 -10.29
CA MET A 312 -17.47 -5.13 -10.00
C MET A 312 -16.12 -5.20 -9.28
N VAL A 313 -15.13 -4.47 -9.78
CA VAL A 313 -13.79 -4.35 -9.17
C VAL A 313 -13.91 -3.75 -7.78
N PHE A 314 -14.71 -2.69 -7.60
CA PHE A 314 -15.04 -2.07 -6.33
C PHE A 314 -15.68 -3.09 -5.38
N SER A 315 -16.72 -3.82 -5.80
CA SER A 315 -17.37 -4.83 -4.96
C SER A 315 -16.43 -6.01 -4.60
N PHE A 316 -15.44 -6.32 -5.45
CA PHE A 316 -14.46 -7.39 -5.23
C PHE A 316 -13.28 -6.95 -4.35
N LEU A 317 -12.79 -5.73 -4.55
CA LEU A 317 -11.71 -5.10 -3.77
C LEU A 317 -12.13 -4.66 -2.39
N PHE A 318 -13.38 -4.22 -2.30
CA PHE A 318 -14.04 -3.70 -1.13
C PHE A 318 -15.26 -4.61 -0.86
N PRO A 319 -15.08 -5.83 -0.31
CA PRO A 319 -16.10 -6.39 0.59
C PRO A 319 -16.29 -5.49 1.84
N LEU A 320 -15.46 -4.46 1.95
CA LEU A 320 -15.49 -3.34 2.86
C LEU A 320 -16.84 -2.62 2.80
N ARG A 321 -17.40 -2.41 3.99
CA ARG A 321 -18.51 -1.50 4.18
C ARG A 321 -17.89 -0.11 4.16
N LEU A 322 -18.14 0.67 3.12
CA LEU A 322 -17.69 2.06 3.04
C LEU A 322 -18.77 2.99 3.59
N LEU A 323 -18.36 4.06 4.25
CA LEU A 323 -19.27 5.09 4.72
C LEU A 323 -18.64 6.46 4.53
N ASP A 324 -19.30 7.28 3.71
CA ASP A 324 -18.92 8.67 3.52
C ASP A 324 -19.65 9.56 4.54
N THR A 325 -18.89 10.19 5.43
CA THR A 325 -19.44 11.08 6.47
C THR A 325 -20.09 12.33 5.91
N LYS A 326 -19.62 12.86 4.77
CA LYS A 326 -20.24 13.99 4.09
C LYS A 326 -21.64 13.62 3.59
N LEU A 327 -21.77 12.41 3.04
CA LEU A 327 -23.06 11.90 2.60
C LEU A 327 -23.97 11.55 3.77
N MET A 328 -23.43 10.94 4.83
CA MET A 328 -24.17 10.66 6.07
C MET A 328 -24.76 11.95 6.65
N ALA A 329 -23.95 13.00 6.79
CA ALA A 329 -24.38 14.31 7.26
C ALA A 329 -25.42 14.98 6.34
N SER A 330 -25.38 14.68 5.04
CA SER A 330 -26.32 15.22 4.03
C SER A 330 -27.61 14.41 3.90
N THR A 331 -27.76 13.33 4.69
CA THR A 331 -28.91 12.42 4.65
C THR A 331 -29.75 12.58 5.92
N GLN A 332 -31.05 12.32 5.85
CA GLN A 332 -31.91 12.34 7.04
C GLN A 332 -31.44 11.30 8.08
N PRO A 333 -31.48 11.61 9.40
CA PRO A 333 -32.04 12.82 10.02
C PRO A 333 -31.05 14.01 10.09
N PHE A 334 -29.81 13.85 9.65
CA PHE A 334 -28.75 14.85 9.82
C PHE A 334 -28.92 16.07 8.93
N LYS A 335 -29.54 15.90 7.75
CA LYS A 335 -29.79 16.97 6.79
C LYS A 335 -30.54 18.18 7.39
N GLU A 336 -31.38 17.96 8.40
CA GLU A 336 -32.13 19.02 9.09
C GLU A 336 -31.33 19.69 10.22
N LEU A 337 -30.27 19.04 10.70
CA LEU A 337 -29.50 19.46 11.88
C LEU A 337 -28.12 20.02 11.52
N ILE A 338 -27.57 19.61 10.39
CA ILE A 338 -26.22 19.95 9.94
C ILE A 338 -26.34 20.86 8.72
N THR A 339 -25.82 22.07 8.85
CA THR A 339 -25.90 23.10 7.80
C THR A 339 -24.72 23.02 6.83
N TYR A 340 -23.52 22.81 7.37
CA TYR A 340 -22.28 22.77 6.61
C TYR A 340 -21.61 21.41 6.75
N THR A 341 -21.23 20.81 5.62
CA THR A 341 -20.68 19.45 5.55
C THR A 341 -19.23 19.42 5.07
N SER A 342 -18.49 20.52 5.17
CA SER A 342 -17.01 20.46 5.11
C SER A 342 -16.49 19.84 6.41
N LEU A 343 -15.38 19.10 6.35
CA LEU A 343 -14.90 18.32 7.50
C LEU A 343 -14.72 19.18 8.76
N ALA A 344 -14.05 20.34 8.64
CA ALA A 344 -13.81 21.25 9.76
C ALA A 344 -15.11 21.80 10.38
N GLU A 345 -16.07 22.23 9.55
CA GLU A 345 -17.35 22.75 10.05
C GLU A 345 -18.26 21.64 10.60
N LEU A 346 -18.18 20.44 10.02
CA LEU A 346 -18.89 19.26 10.47
C LEU A 346 -18.41 18.86 11.87
N GLU A 347 -17.09 18.80 12.07
CA GLU A 347 -16.46 18.52 13.37
C GLU A 347 -16.95 19.49 14.46
N LYS A 348 -16.98 20.78 14.12
CA LYS A 348 -17.45 21.84 15.01
C LYS A 348 -18.93 21.68 15.37
N GLN A 349 -19.81 21.49 14.38
CA GLN A 349 -21.24 21.32 14.61
C GLN A 349 -21.55 20.06 15.44
N LEU A 350 -20.79 18.97 15.25
CA LEU A 350 -21.00 17.71 15.97
C LEU A 350 -20.53 17.74 17.44
N LYS A 351 -19.87 18.83 17.87
CA LYS A 351 -19.61 19.11 19.30
C LYS A 351 -20.78 19.79 20.01
N GLU A 352 -21.72 20.36 19.27
CA GLU A 352 -22.86 21.12 19.79
C GLU A 352 -24.13 20.26 19.89
N SER A 353 -25.11 20.71 20.68
CA SER A 353 -26.41 20.03 20.82
C SER A 353 -27.14 19.98 19.47
N PRO A 354 -27.77 18.86 19.08
CA PRO A 354 -28.09 17.68 19.91
C PRO A 354 -27.02 16.59 19.95
N PHE A 355 -25.87 16.81 19.33
CA PHE A 355 -24.75 15.88 19.32
C PHE A 355 -23.94 15.95 20.61
N LYS A 356 -23.07 14.96 20.82
CA LYS A 356 -22.14 14.92 21.94
C LYS A 356 -20.78 14.46 21.45
N PRO A 357 -19.69 15.16 21.81
CA PRO A 357 -18.36 14.74 21.42
C PRO A 357 -18.03 13.37 22.04
N PRO A 358 -17.48 12.43 21.26
CA PRO A 358 -17.14 11.11 21.76
C PRO A 358 -15.95 11.18 22.70
N GLN A 359 -15.95 10.30 23.70
CA GLN A 359 -14.79 10.10 24.56
C GLN A 359 -13.76 9.27 23.81
N VAL A 360 -12.57 9.83 23.58
CA VAL A 360 -11.49 9.21 22.82
C VAL A 360 -10.16 9.34 23.54
N GLU A 361 -9.32 8.32 23.43
CA GLU A 361 -7.96 8.26 23.96
C GLU A 361 -7.03 7.72 22.88
N THR A 362 -5.87 8.35 22.71
CA THR A 362 -4.82 7.82 21.84
C THR A 362 -4.09 6.69 22.53
N ALA A 363 -3.85 5.59 21.82
CA ALA A 363 -3.09 4.46 22.36
C ALA A 363 -1.67 4.88 22.78
N GLU A 364 -1.14 4.22 23.81
CA GLU A 364 0.22 4.47 24.29
C GLU A 364 1.26 4.27 23.16
N GLY A 365 2.23 5.20 23.06
CA GLY A 365 3.24 5.20 22.00
C GLY A 365 2.78 5.80 20.67
N PHE A 366 1.53 6.25 20.55
CA PHE A 366 1.04 6.98 19.38
C PHE A 366 0.99 8.49 19.65
N LEU A 367 1.18 9.26 18.58
CA LEU A 367 1.09 10.72 18.61
C LEU A 367 -0.38 11.11 18.85
N SER A 368 -0.64 11.80 19.95
CA SER A 368 -1.98 12.31 20.28
C SER A 368 -2.20 13.64 19.57
N TYR A 369 -3.31 13.75 18.83
CA TYR A 369 -3.74 15.02 18.29
C TYR A 369 -4.48 15.82 19.36
N ASN A 370 -4.23 17.12 19.40
CA ASN A 370 -5.03 18.05 20.17
C ASN A 370 -5.98 18.77 19.22
N THR A 371 -7.28 18.49 19.30
CA THR A 371 -8.29 19.13 18.44
C THR A 371 -8.43 20.65 18.64
N ALA A 372 -7.73 21.24 19.62
CA ALA A 372 -7.62 22.69 19.81
C ALA A 372 -6.47 23.32 19.00
N GLN A 373 -5.53 22.53 18.50
CA GLN A 373 -4.50 22.98 17.56
C GLN A 373 -4.91 22.47 16.19
N GLU A 374 -5.37 23.36 15.30
CA GLU A 374 -5.77 23.02 13.94
C GLU A 374 -4.55 22.49 13.17
N GLN A 375 -4.35 21.16 13.19
CA GLN A 375 -3.44 20.41 12.30
C GLN A 375 -4.21 19.85 11.09
N LEU A 376 -5.24 20.59 10.63
CA LEU A 376 -6.01 20.24 9.44
C LEU A 376 -5.05 20.07 8.26
N HIS A 377 -5.34 19.12 7.36
CA HIS A 377 -4.58 18.87 6.12
C HIS A 377 -3.26 18.09 6.30
N GLU A 378 -3.28 17.20 7.28
CA GLU A 378 -2.44 16.00 7.33
C GLU A 378 -3.39 14.80 7.29
N ALA A 379 -3.18 13.86 6.36
CA ALA A 379 -4.14 12.78 6.11
C ALA A 379 -4.54 11.98 7.38
N GLY A 380 -3.59 11.72 8.28
CA GLY A 380 -3.83 11.00 9.53
C GLY A 380 -4.76 11.76 10.47
N TYR A 381 -4.55 13.08 10.61
CA TYR A 381 -5.41 13.97 11.37
C TYR A 381 -6.83 14.02 10.76
N ASP A 382 -6.94 14.21 9.44
CA ASP A 382 -8.23 14.31 8.76
C ASP A 382 -9.00 12.97 8.83
N ALA A 383 -8.31 11.83 8.75
CA ALA A 383 -8.88 10.50 9.02
C ALA A 383 -9.36 10.37 10.48
N TYR A 384 -8.59 10.87 11.45
CA TYR A 384 -8.98 10.87 12.86
C TYR A 384 -10.25 11.70 13.09
N ILE A 385 -10.29 12.94 12.59
CA ILE A 385 -11.47 13.81 12.68
C ILE A 385 -12.68 13.19 11.99
N THR A 386 -12.49 12.62 10.79
CA THR A 386 -13.53 11.88 10.06
C THR A 386 -14.15 10.77 10.90
N GLY A 387 -13.32 9.99 11.61
CA GLY A 387 -13.81 8.97 12.53
C GLY A 387 -14.60 9.53 13.72
N LEU A 388 -14.19 10.66 14.29
CA LEU A 388 -14.94 11.35 15.36
C LEU A 388 -16.31 11.84 14.87
N CYS A 389 -16.37 12.40 13.67
CA CYS A 389 -17.61 12.84 13.03
C CYS A 389 -18.57 11.65 12.86
N PHE A 390 -18.08 10.52 12.35
CA PHE A 390 -18.87 9.29 12.24
C PHE A 390 -19.40 8.82 13.60
N ILE A 391 -18.56 8.72 14.63
CA ILE A 391 -18.97 8.27 15.95
C ILE A 391 -20.07 9.18 16.53
N SER A 392 -19.91 10.50 16.40
CA SER A 392 -20.88 11.48 16.91
C SER A 392 -22.25 11.31 16.25
N MET A 393 -22.26 11.18 14.92
CA MET A 393 -23.48 10.93 14.15
C MET A 393 -24.10 9.55 14.47
N ALA A 394 -23.29 8.49 14.55
CA ALA A 394 -23.76 7.16 14.88
C ALA A 394 -24.42 7.11 16.28
N ASN A 395 -23.79 7.74 17.28
CA ASN A 395 -24.33 7.81 18.64
C ASN A 395 -25.63 8.63 18.69
N TYR A 396 -25.75 9.68 17.88
CA TYR A 396 -27.00 10.44 17.75
C TYR A 396 -28.15 9.56 17.25
N LEU A 397 -27.91 8.64 16.30
CA LEU A 397 -28.93 7.68 15.85
C LEU A 397 -29.43 6.79 17.00
N GLY A 398 -28.60 6.54 18.01
CA GLY A 398 -28.98 5.80 19.21
C GLY A 398 -30.03 6.49 20.07
N SER A 399 -30.21 7.80 19.93
CA SER A 399 -31.26 8.55 20.64
C SER A 399 -32.68 8.20 20.19
N PHE A 400 -32.83 7.68 18.96
CA PHE A 400 -34.13 7.23 18.41
C PHE A 400 -34.54 5.83 18.87
N LEU A 401 -33.65 5.10 19.55
CA LEU A 401 -33.98 3.79 20.12
C LEU A 401 -34.81 3.94 21.39
N THR A 402 -35.62 2.92 21.70
CA THR A 402 -36.35 2.81 22.98
C THR A 402 -35.90 1.52 23.69
N PRO A 403 -35.13 1.59 24.80
CA PRO A 403 -34.57 2.80 25.40
C PRO A 403 -33.43 3.42 24.56
N PRO A 404 -33.17 4.74 24.68
CA PRO A 404 -32.07 5.40 23.99
C PRO A 404 -30.71 4.80 24.37
N LYS A 405 -29.81 4.69 23.38
CA LYS A 405 -28.43 4.21 23.58
C LYS A 405 -27.43 5.31 23.28
N ALA A 406 -26.54 5.57 24.24
CA ALA A 406 -25.48 6.57 24.07
C ALA A 406 -24.34 6.10 23.14
N TYR A 407 -24.14 4.79 23.02
CA TYR A 407 -23.14 4.17 22.16
C TYR A 407 -23.81 3.31 21.10
N ILE A 408 -23.46 3.55 19.84
CA ILE A 408 -23.86 2.73 18.69
C ILE A 408 -22.63 2.10 18.04
N SER A 409 -22.64 0.76 17.97
CA SER A 409 -21.55 0.01 17.34
C SER A 409 -21.48 0.27 15.83
N ALA A 410 -20.27 0.28 15.28
CA ALA A 410 -19.99 0.30 13.83
C ALA A 410 -20.50 -0.93 13.06
N ARG A 411 -21.10 -1.90 13.75
CA ARG A 411 -21.81 -3.06 13.16
C ARG A 411 -23.34 -2.98 13.32
N SER A 412 -23.85 -1.87 13.85
CA SER A 412 -25.29 -1.69 14.11
C SER A 412 -26.11 -1.68 12.82
N LYS A 413 -27.35 -2.15 12.88
CA LYS A 413 -28.29 -2.02 11.76
C LYS A 413 -28.72 -0.57 11.50
N LEU A 414 -28.59 0.31 12.49
CA LEU A 414 -28.92 1.74 12.34
C LEU A 414 -28.05 2.45 11.32
N ILE A 415 -26.83 1.96 11.09
CA ILE A 415 -25.86 2.58 10.18
C ILE A 415 -25.82 1.88 8.81
N GLU A 416 -26.42 0.70 8.66
CA GLU A 416 -26.50 -0.02 7.38
C GLU A 416 -27.07 0.82 6.23
N PRO A 417 -28.09 1.68 6.44
CA PRO A 417 -28.59 2.55 5.38
C PRO A 417 -27.57 3.57 4.85
N PHE A 418 -26.41 3.75 5.49
CA PHE A 418 -25.36 4.67 5.05
C PHE A 418 -24.17 3.94 4.40
N PHE A 419 -24.17 2.60 4.37
CA PHE A 419 -23.09 1.84 3.76
C PHE A 419 -23.13 1.85 2.24
N ASN A 420 -21.95 1.90 1.62
CA ASN A 420 -21.70 1.78 0.18
C ASN A 420 -22.57 2.73 -0.66
N LYS A 421 -22.90 3.88 -0.07
CA LYS A 421 -23.56 4.95 -0.77
C LYS A 421 -22.47 5.89 -1.27
N ASP A 422 -22.16 5.74 -2.54
CA ASP A 422 -21.48 6.79 -3.28
C ASP A 422 -22.57 7.62 -3.98
N HIS A 423 -22.31 8.90 -4.23
CA HIS A 423 -23.25 9.88 -4.78
C HIS A 423 -23.83 9.48 -6.15
N VAL A 424 -24.74 8.52 -6.23
CA VAL A 424 -25.36 8.08 -7.49
C VAL A 424 -26.77 7.50 -7.27
N LEU A 425 -27.80 8.30 -7.56
CA LEU A 425 -29.01 7.81 -8.19
C LEU A 425 -29.44 8.84 -9.24
N TYR A 426 -29.47 8.42 -10.51
CA TYR A 426 -30.10 9.14 -11.60
C TYR A 426 -31.43 8.46 -11.91
N VAL A 427 -32.50 9.24 -12.01
CA VAL A 427 -33.83 8.75 -12.37
C VAL A 427 -34.22 9.46 -13.65
N THR A 428 -34.31 8.72 -14.75
CA THR A 428 -34.89 9.22 -16.00
C THR A 428 -36.41 9.04 -15.93
N PHE A 429 -37.16 10.10 -16.14
CA PHE A 429 -38.62 10.07 -16.16
C PHE A 429 -39.15 10.92 -17.33
N PRO A 430 -40.38 10.63 -17.82
CA PRO A 430 -41.00 11.40 -18.88
C PRO A 430 -41.09 12.90 -18.56
N LYS A 431 -41.02 13.77 -19.57
CA LYS A 431 -40.99 15.24 -19.39
C LYS A 431 -42.25 15.79 -18.70
N GLU A 432 -43.34 15.04 -18.79
CA GLU A 432 -44.65 15.33 -18.22
C GLU A 432 -44.77 15.03 -16.72
N TRP A 433 -43.80 14.33 -16.12
CA TRP A 433 -43.80 14.04 -14.69
C TRP A 433 -43.49 15.27 -13.84
N LYS A 434 -44.25 15.42 -12.77
CA LYS A 434 -44.11 16.48 -11.76
C LYS A 434 -43.42 15.94 -10.52
N THR A 435 -42.99 16.84 -9.64
CA THR A 435 -42.31 16.48 -8.38
C THR A 435 -43.13 15.50 -7.53
N SER A 436 -44.46 15.58 -7.55
CA SER A 436 -45.37 14.63 -6.88
C SER A 436 -45.22 13.19 -7.37
N ASP A 437 -44.91 13.01 -8.65
CA ASP A 437 -44.82 11.69 -9.29
C ASP A 437 -43.51 10.99 -8.88
N LEU A 438 -42.44 11.78 -8.67
CA LEU A 438 -41.19 11.31 -8.08
C LEU A 438 -41.36 10.93 -6.60
N TYR A 439 -42.05 11.77 -5.81
CA TYR A 439 -42.37 11.44 -4.42
C TYR A 439 -43.19 10.15 -4.30
N GLN A 440 -44.11 9.92 -5.24
CA GLN A 440 -44.92 8.71 -5.30
C GLN A 440 -44.10 7.49 -5.74
N LEU A 441 -43.19 7.64 -6.72
CA LEU A 441 -42.29 6.59 -7.17
C LEU A 441 -41.40 6.05 -6.04
N PHE A 442 -40.91 6.93 -5.16
CA PHE A 442 -40.05 6.58 -4.03
C PHE A 442 -40.81 6.38 -2.71
N SER A 443 -42.13 6.51 -2.70
CA SER A 443 -42.96 6.39 -1.48
C SER A 443 -42.85 5.02 -0.79
N ALA A 444 -42.50 3.97 -1.54
CA ALA A 444 -42.24 2.63 -1.01
C ALA A 444 -40.98 2.55 -0.12
N PHE A 445 -40.10 3.55 -0.18
CA PHE A 445 -38.84 3.61 0.57
C PHE A 445 -38.87 4.63 1.73
N GLY A 446 -40.05 5.16 2.07
CA GLY A 446 -40.26 6.16 3.12
C GLY A 446 -40.34 7.59 2.57
N LYS A 447 -41.08 8.46 3.26
CA LYS A 447 -41.24 9.87 2.86
C LYS A 447 -39.89 10.60 2.98
N THR A 448 -39.43 11.20 1.88
CA THR A 448 -38.28 12.11 1.81
C THR A 448 -38.57 13.49 2.36
#